data_AF-A0AAP0E3V9-F1
#
_entry.id   AF-A0AAP0E3V9-F1
#
_cell.length_a   1.000
_cell.length_b   1.000
_cell.length_c   1.000
_cell.angle_alpha   90.00
_cell.angle_beta   90.00
_cell.angle_gamma   90.00
#
_symmetry.space_group_name_H-M   'P 1'
#
loop_
_entity.id
_entity.type
_entity.pdbx_description
1 polymer ?
#
loop_
_entity_poly.entity_id
_entity_poly.type
_entity_poly.pdbx_seq_one_letter_code
_entity_poly.pdbx_strand_id
1 'polypeptide(L)'
;MQAWIQSSNLLNLSKNWPLEFRKQQKDIIALWHACNVSLVHRTYFFLLFKGDPADSIYLEVELRRLSFLKEAFAKGSLGNEFSPSSSMRALRREKEMLCRQMQKKFPEKEREVKVS
;
A
#
# COMPACT_ATOMS: atom_id res chain seq x y z
N MET A 1 -10.07 -4.39 39.01
CA MET A 1 -9.77 -5.50 38.06
C MET A 1 -9.76 -5.05 36.59
N GLN A 2 -10.64 -4.15 36.14
CA GLN A 2 -10.69 -3.74 34.72
C GLN A 2 -9.45 -2.96 34.20
N ALA A 3 -8.83 -2.11 35.01
CA ALA A 3 -7.62 -1.37 34.60
C ALA A 3 -6.42 -2.28 34.29
N TRP A 4 -6.28 -3.39 35.02
CA TRP A 4 -5.21 -4.38 34.79
C TRP A 4 -5.46 -5.21 33.53
N ILE A 5 -6.72 -5.55 33.24
CA ILE A 5 -7.14 -6.23 32.01
C ILE A 5 -6.87 -5.33 30.79
N GLN A 6 -7.21 -4.04 30.88
CA GLN A 6 -6.93 -3.08 29.81
C GLN A 6 -5.42 -2.92 29.57
N SER A 7 -4.62 -2.74 30.62
CA SER A 7 -3.16 -2.61 30.49
C SER A 7 -2.49 -3.88 29.98
N SER A 8 -2.96 -5.07 30.38
CA SER A 8 -2.44 -6.34 29.86
C SER A 8 -2.85 -6.58 28.40
N ASN A 9 -4.05 -6.17 27.99
CA ASN A 9 -4.45 -6.17 26.58
C ASN A 9 -3.64 -5.20 25.72
N LEU A 10 -3.33 -4.00 26.23
CA LEU A 10 -2.45 -3.03 25.54
C LEU A 10 -1.01 -3.54 25.41
N LEU A 11 -0.47 -4.20 26.45
CA LEU A 11 0.84 -4.85 26.41
C LEU A 11 0.89 -6.07 25.48
N ASN A 12 -0.22 -6.82 25.37
CA ASN A 12 -0.31 -7.93 24.43
C ASN A 12 -0.47 -7.44 22.99
N LEU A 13 -1.23 -6.36 22.76
CA LEU A 13 -1.33 -5.70 21.46
C LEU A 13 0.05 -5.19 21.02
N SER A 14 0.79 -4.52 21.90
CA SER A 14 2.11 -3.99 21.58
C SER A 14 3.15 -5.09 21.30
N LYS A 15 3.09 -6.23 22.00
CA LYS A 15 3.98 -7.38 21.75
C LYS A 15 3.69 -8.10 20.43
N ASN A 16 2.42 -8.25 20.07
CA ASN A 16 2.03 -8.94 18.84
C ASN A 16 2.01 -8.02 17.61
N TRP A 17 2.00 -6.72 17.83
CA TRP A 17 1.88 -5.71 16.79
C TRP A 17 2.90 -5.86 15.64
N PRO A 18 4.20 -6.11 15.86
CA PRO A 18 5.14 -6.28 14.76
C PRO A 18 4.79 -7.45 13.82
N LEU A 19 4.17 -8.50 14.35
CA LEU A 19 3.71 -9.65 13.56
C LEU A 19 2.45 -9.28 12.76
N GLU A 20 1.48 -8.65 13.40
CA GLU A 20 0.21 -8.24 12.77
C GLU A 20 0.45 -7.16 11.71
N PHE A 21 1.27 -6.15 12.01
CA PHE A 21 1.71 -5.13 11.06
C PHE A 21 2.29 -5.76 9.79
N ARG A 22 3.21 -6.73 9.93
CA ARG A 22 3.81 -7.41 8.77
C ARG A 22 2.78 -8.21 7.97
N LYS A 23 1.80 -8.82 8.64
CA LYS A 23 0.72 -9.55 7.97
C LYS A 23 -0.17 -8.58 7.18
N GLN A 24 -0.66 -7.53 7.84
CA GLN A 24 -1.51 -6.51 7.23
C GLN A 24 -0.79 -5.80 6.08
N GLN A 25 0.49 -5.47 6.23
CA GLN A 25 1.30 -4.87 5.17
C GLN A 25 1.39 -5.79 3.94
N LYS A 26 1.59 -7.11 4.13
CA LYS A 26 1.58 -8.08 3.02
C LYS A 26 0.22 -8.13 2.33
N ASP A 27 -0.87 -8.14 3.10
CA ASP A 27 -2.23 -8.17 2.56
C ASP A 27 -2.54 -6.91 1.75
N ILE A 28 -2.14 -5.73 2.25
CA ILE A 28 -2.23 -4.45 1.53
C ILE A 28 -1.45 -4.49 0.22
N ILE A 29 -0.20 -4.97 0.24
CA ILE A 29 0.63 -5.08 -0.97
C ILE A 29 -0.04 -5.99 -2.00
N ALA A 30 -0.54 -7.15 -1.59
CA ALA A 30 -1.26 -8.06 -2.48
C ALA A 30 -2.50 -7.39 -3.10
N LEU A 31 -3.27 -6.65 -2.29
CA LEU A 31 -4.44 -5.93 -2.78
C LEU A 31 -4.08 -4.76 -3.71
N TRP A 32 -2.96 -4.07 -3.49
CA TRP A 32 -2.46 -3.06 -4.42
C TRP A 32 -2.20 -3.61 -5.82
N HIS A 33 -1.64 -4.83 -5.90
CA HIS A 33 -1.44 -5.52 -7.17
C HIS A 33 -2.78 -5.89 -7.81
N ALA A 34 -3.70 -6.48 -7.04
CA ALA A 34 -5.03 -6.86 -7.55
C ALA A 34 -5.82 -5.66 -8.07
N CYS A 35 -5.70 -4.50 -7.42
CA CYS A 35 -6.48 -3.30 -7.75
C CYS A 35 -5.74 -2.30 -8.65
N ASN A 36 -4.52 -2.60 -9.11
CA ASN A 36 -3.68 -1.67 -9.87
C ASN A 36 -3.52 -0.28 -9.22
N VAL A 37 -3.33 -0.24 -7.89
CA VAL A 37 -3.22 1.02 -7.13
C VAL A 37 -2.03 1.84 -7.59
N SER A 38 -2.16 3.17 -7.64
CA SER A 38 -1.11 4.11 -8.08
C SER A 38 0.22 3.93 -7.35
N LEU A 39 1.34 4.16 -8.04
CA LEU A 39 2.67 4.10 -7.43
C LEU A 39 2.84 5.18 -6.35
N VAL A 40 2.29 6.37 -6.59
CA VAL A 40 2.31 7.48 -5.63
C VAL A 40 1.71 7.05 -4.30
N HIS A 41 0.51 6.45 -4.31
CA HIS A 41 -0.14 5.99 -3.09
C HIS A 41 0.67 4.91 -2.36
N ARG A 42 1.27 3.98 -3.10
CA ARG A 42 2.18 2.96 -2.52
C ARG A 42 3.38 3.61 -1.84
N THR A 43 3.99 4.61 -2.47
CA THR A 43 5.14 5.33 -1.89
C THR A 43 4.73 6.11 -0.64
N TYR A 44 3.60 6.82 -0.67
CA TYR A 44 3.07 7.53 0.51
C TYR A 44 2.88 6.60 1.70
N PHE A 45 2.34 5.40 1.47
CA PHE A 45 2.21 4.40 2.51
C PHE A 45 3.56 4.08 3.18
N PHE A 46 4.59 3.77 2.40
CA PHE A 46 5.92 3.46 2.95
C PHE A 46 6.60 4.65 3.63
N LEU A 47 6.29 5.88 3.21
CA LEU A 47 6.81 7.08 3.84
C LEU A 47 6.17 7.34 5.20
N LEU A 48 4.86 7.14 5.32
CA LEU A 48 4.08 7.52 6.49
C LEU A 48 4.00 6.43 7.56
N PHE A 49 3.85 5.16 7.18
CA PHE A 49 3.59 4.08 8.12
C PHE A 49 4.84 3.24 8.34
N LYS A 50 5.33 3.23 9.58
CA LYS A 50 6.60 2.60 9.97
C LYS A 50 6.42 1.36 10.83
N GLY A 51 5.17 1.03 11.18
CA GLY A 51 4.86 -0.07 12.08
C GLY A 51 4.81 0.36 13.53
N ASP A 52 4.45 1.61 13.80
CA ASP A 52 4.05 2.03 15.13
C ASP A 52 2.64 1.46 15.44
N PRO A 53 2.34 1.00 16.66
CA PRO A 53 0.99 0.59 17.03
C PRO A 53 -0.12 1.61 16.71
N ALA A 54 0.21 2.91 16.69
CA ALA A 54 -0.70 3.98 16.27
C ALA A 54 -1.07 3.90 14.77
N ASP A 55 -0.27 3.24 13.94
CA ASP A 55 -0.56 3.01 12.52
C ASP A 55 -1.73 2.03 12.31
N SER A 56 -2.12 1.26 13.33
CA SER A 56 -3.13 0.20 13.26
C SER A 56 -4.46 0.63 12.65
N ILE A 57 -4.99 1.78 13.07
CA ILE A 57 -6.26 2.30 12.54
C ILE A 57 -6.14 2.57 11.04
N TYR A 58 -5.01 3.13 10.59
CA TYR A 58 -4.82 3.41 9.17
C TYR A 58 -4.73 2.12 8.35
N LEU A 59 -3.96 1.12 8.83
CA LEU A 59 -3.83 -0.15 8.12
C LEU A 59 -5.18 -0.84 7.96
N GLU A 60 -6.00 -0.87 9.01
CA GLU A 60 -7.34 -1.44 8.94
C GLU A 60 -8.24 -0.71 7.93
N VAL A 61 -8.21 0.62 7.93
CA VAL A 61 -9.00 1.44 7.00
C VAL A 61 -8.58 1.16 5.56
N GLU A 62 -7.27 1.13 5.29
CA GLU A 62 -6.75 0.87 3.96
C GLU A 62 -7.06 -0.56 3.49
N LEU A 63 -7.00 -1.56 4.38
CA LEU A 63 -7.41 -2.93 4.08
C LEU A 63 -8.89 -3.01 3.67
N ARG A 64 -9.79 -2.37 4.43
CA ARG A 64 -11.23 -2.36 4.11
C ARG A 64 -11.47 -1.66 2.77
N ARG A 65 -10.84 -0.51 2.55
CA ARG A 65 -10.98 0.26 1.30
C ARG A 65 -10.52 -0.55 0.09
N LEU A 66 -9.38 -1.23 0.19
CA LEU A 66 -8.84 -2.05 -0.89
C LEU A 66 -9.64 -3.33 -1.15
N SER A 67 -10.13 -3.97 -0.09
CA SER A 67 -10.97 -5.16 -0.19
C SER A 67 -12.29 -4.82 -0.89
N PHE A 68 -12.91 -3.72 -0.48
CA PHE A 68 -14.10 -3.18 -1.15
C PHE A 68 -13.83 -2.91 -2.63
N LEU A 69 -12.72 -2.23 -2.96
CA LEU A 69 -12.36 -1.94 -4.34
C LEU A 69 -12.20 -3.22 -5.18
N LYS A 70 -11.53 -4.24 -4.64
CA LYS A 70 -11.37 -5.55 -5.30
C LYS A 70 -12.71 -6.22 -5.55
N GLU A 71 -13.61 -6.24 -4.58
CA GLU A 71 -14.95 -6.80 -4.75
C GLU A 71 -15.77 -6.03 -5.78
N ALA A 72 -15.69 -4.71 -5.73
CA ALA A 72 -16.45 -3.85 -6.61
C ALA A 72 -15.97 -3.98 -8.08
N PHE A 73 -14.67 -4.21 -8.27
CA PHE A 73 -14.09 -4.61 -9.55
C PHE A 73 -14.63 -5.96 -10.05
N ALA A 74 -14.76 -6.95 -9.16
CA ALA A 74 -15.31 -8.26 -9.53
C ALA A 74 -16.81 -8.18 -9.87
N LYS A 75 -17.56 -7.31 -9.19
CA LYS A 75 -19.01 -7.11 -9.38
C LYS A 75 -19.34 -6.11 -10.49
N GLY A 76 -18.36 -5.36 -11.00
CA GLY A 76 -18.58 -4.29 -11.98
C GLY A 76 -19.41 -3.11 -11.45
N SER A 77 -19.46 -2.91 -10.12
CA SER A 77 -20.45 -2.04 -9.47
C SER A 77 -20.07 -0.55 -9.40
N LEU A 78 -18.86 -0.17 -9.81
CA LEU A 78 -18.37 1.22 -9.71
C LEU A 78 -18.40 2.00 -11.04
N GLY A 79 -19.07 1.46 -12.06
CA GLY A 79 -19.13 2.07 -13.39
C GLY A 79 -17.79 2.02 -14.14
N ASN A 80 -17.75 2.66 -15.31
CA ASN A 80 -16.66 2.48 -16.28
C ASN A 80 -15.34 3.20 -15.86
N GLU A 81 -15.46 4.29 -15.11
CA GLU A 81 -14.34 5.12 -14.66
C GLU A 81 -13.50 4.41 -13.58
N PHE A 82 -14.15 3.69 -12.67
CA PHE A 82 -13.53 2.85 -11.65
C PHE A 82 -13.50 1.38 -12.06
N SER A 83 -13.24 1.11 -13.35
CA SER A 83 -13.07 -0.26 -13.83
C SER A 83 -11.61 -0.73 -13.62
N PRO A 84 -11.38 -2.06 -13.52
CA PRO A 84 -10.02 -2.61 -13.46
C PRO A 84 -9.13 -2.14 -14.63
N SER A 85 -9.74 -1.99 -15.82
CA SER A 85 -9.05 -1.55 -17.02
C SER A 85 -8.58 -0.09 -16.94
N SER A 86 -9.37 0.78 -16.30
CA SER A 86 -9.06 2.19 -16.11
C SER A 86 -7.93 2.35 -15.11
N SER A 87 -8.00 1.65 -13.97
CA SER A 87 -6.92 1.65 -12.97
C SER A 87 -5.61 1.09 -13.52
N MET A 88 -5.66 0.00 -14.30
CA MET A 88 -4.47 -0.54 -14.96
C MET A 88 -3.84 0.47 -15.94
N ARG A 89 -4.67 1.15 -16.74
CA ARG A 89 -4.20 2.19 -17.68
C ARG A 89 -3.57 3.38 -16.94
N ALA A 90 -4.18 3.84 -15.85
CA ALA A 90 -3.62 4.90 -15.02
C ALA A 90 -2.26 4.52 -14.45
N LEU A 91 -2.14 3.32 -13.84
CA LEU A 91 -0.88 2.83 -13.29
C LEU A 91 0.23 2.68 -14.35
N ARG A 92 -0.11 2.26 -15.58
CA ARG A 92 0.85 2.21 -16.70
C ARG A 92 1.37 3.60 -17.06
N ARG A 93 0.47 4.58 -17.17
CA ARG A 93 0.86 5.98 -17.46
C ARG A 93 1.76 6.58 -16.38
N GLU A 94 1.49 6.27 -15.11
CA GLU A 94 2.36 6.68 -14.01
C GLU A 94 3.77 6.10 -14.14
N LYS A 95 3.88 4.79 -14.44
CA LYS A 95 5.17 4.14 -14.67
C LYS A 95 5.95 4.80 -15.81
N GLU A 96 5.28 5.02 -16.94
CA GLU A 96 5.91 5.66 -18.10
C GLU A 96 6.37 7.09 -17.81
N MET A 97 5.53 7.87 -17.09
CA MET A 97 5.89 9.22 -16.65
C MET A 97 7.14 9.19 -15.77
N LEU A 98 7.18 8.29 -14.80
CA LEU A 98 8.33 8.15 -13.90
C LEU A 98 9.60 7.77 -14.66
N CYS A 99 9.52 6.81 -15.59
CA CYS A 99 10.65 6.43 -16.45
C CYS A 99 11.18 7.63 -17.24
N ARG A 100 10.30 8.41 -17.87
CA ARG A 100 10.69 9.62 -18.61
C ARG A 100 11.36 10.66 -17.70
N GLN A 101 10.82 10.88 -16.51
CA GLN A 101 11.41 11.82 -15.55
C GLN A 101 12.78 11.35 -15.06
N MET A 102 12.94 10.06 -14.76
CA MET A 102 14.23 9.48 -14.38
C MET A 102 15.26 9.64 -15.49
N GLN A 103 14.89 9.39 -16.74
CA GLN A 103 15.78 9.54 -17.90
C GLN A 103 16.23 10.99 -18.12
N LYS A 104 15.34 11.96 -17.84
CA LYS A 104 15.66 13.40 -17.91
C LYS A 104 16.57 13.85 -16.77
N LYS A 105 16.36 13.32 -15.57
CA LYS A 105 17.07 13.77 -14.36
C LYS A 105 18.48 13.18 -14.23
N PHE A 106 18.69 11.96 -14.70
CA PHE A 106 19.98 11.26 -14.59
C PHE A 106 20.41 10.77 -15.97
N PRO A 107 21.55 11.23 -16.54
CA PRO A 107 22.08 10.71 -17.81
C PRO A 107 22.49 9.24 -17.68
N GLU A 108 22.61 8.54 -18.82
CA GLU A 108 22.85 7.08 -18.87
C GLU A 108 24.06 6.61 -18.05
N LYS A 109 25.16 7.36 -18.13
CA LYS A 109 26.39 7.17 -17.35
C LYS A 109 26.21 7.16 -15.82
N GLU A 110 25.15 7.77 -15.30
CA GLU A 110 24.82 7.77 -13.87
C GLU A 110 23.79 6.69 -13.50
N ARG A 111 23.17 6.05 -14.51
CA ARG A 111 22.20 4.95 -14.34
C ARG A 111 22.85 3.57 -14.45
N GLU A 112 24.06 3.49 -14.98
CA GLU A 112 24.85 2.25 -14.99
C GLU A 112 25.33 1.93 -13.57
N VAL A 113 24.83 0.85 -12.99
CA VAL A 113 25.48 0.24 -11.83
C VAL A 113 26.75 -0.40 -12.35
N LYS A 114 27.92 0.18 -12.04
CA LYS A 114 29.21 -0.50 -12.22
C LYS A 114 29.24 -1.71 -11.30
N VAL A 115 28.71 -2.84 -11.76
CA VAL A 115 28.98 -4.13 -11.13
C VAL A 115 30.43 -4.44 -11.45
N SER A 116 31.26 -4.35 -10.41
CA SER A 116 32.70 -4.69 -10.44
C SER A 116 32.87 -6.13 -9.99
#